data_AF-A0A0Q1BNF8-F1
#
_entry.id   AF-A0A0Q1BNF8-F1
#
_cell.length_a   1.000
_cell.length_b   1.000
_cell.length_c   1.000
_cell.angle_alpha   90.00
_cell.angle_beta   90.00
_cell.angle_gamma   90.00
#
_symmetry.space_group_name_H-M   'P 1'
#
loop_
_entity.id
_entity.type
_entity.pdbx_description
1 polymer ?
#
loop_
_entity_poly.entity_id
_entity_poly.type
_entity_poly.pdbx_seq_one_letter_code
_entity_poly.pdbx_strand_id
1 'polypeptide(L)'
;MKKLFLLVVVLTMFACKYNEKSEEKLSDTLSQIHQASTKGETLSFNKDSLNKTEALLLVKSIYDTVANEPSTENVADTITRDDVSLKYFENSSGKYYVYVVENRGPMYGVSTGWCDVFILKKTNNNWQLNDFRLQAGGGGMYGNSGSLKELVKIGDESLGITISGGQSHMGQNYNVTIIELSHGKLGKSFFLPIYHDYGQGAGDDYKITVCDENKYYFKKSTNNKNYDLIIDRYNCVNNSAVKVDSVRILYRNGYNIPERFLFEG
;
A
#
# COMPACT_ATOMS: atom_id res chain seq x y z
N MET A 1 37.62 69.05 6.28
CA MET A 1 36.42 69.22 7.12
C MET A 1 35.35 68.22 6.68
N LYS A 2 34.68 67.57 7.66
CA LYS A 2 33.50 66.66 7.55
C LYS A 2 33.84 65.23 7.05
N LYS A 3 34.15 64.30 7.95
CA LYS A 3 33.30 63.51 8.89
C LYS A 3 32.70 62.23 8.25
N LEU A 4 33.46 61.16 8.50
CA LEU A 4 33.10 59.76 8.70
C LEU A 4 31.67 59.56 9.25
N PHE A 5 30.86 58.72 8.60
CA PHE A 5 29.71 58.05 9.22
C PHE A 5 29.88 56.54 9.03
N LEU A 6 30.23 55.90 10.14
CA LEU A 6 30.36 54.47 10.32
C LEU A 6 28.94 53.91 10.57
N LEU A 7 28.39 53.12 9.66
CA LEU A 7 27.13 52.41 9.90
C LEU A 7 27.45 51.04 10.50
N VAL A 8 27.32 50.94 11.82
CA VAL A 8 27.43 49.66 12.55
C VAL A 8 26.10 48.93 12.41
N VAL A 9 26.09 47.84 11.64
CA VAL A 9 24.98 46.88 11.61
C VAL A 9 25.13 45.95 12.81
N VAL A 10 24.24 46.09 13.78
CA VAL A 10 24.14 45.20 14.94
C VAL A 10 23.41 43.93 14.51
N LEU A 11 24.17 42.84 14.31
CA LEU A 11 23.65 41.48 14.19
C LEU A 11 23.22 40.99 15.58
N THR A 12 21.92 41.04 15.87
CA THR A 12 21.35 40.33 17.02
C THR A 12 21.23 38.85 16.68
N MET A 13 22.15 38.05 17.21
CA MET A 13 22.00 36.60 17.26
C MET A 13 20.87 36.25 18.22
N PHE A 14 19.70 35.90 17.69
CA PHE A 14 18.73 35.11 18.45
C PHE A 14 19.25 33.68 18.53
N ALA A 15 19.91 33.36 19.64
CA ALA A 15 20.17 31.99 20.03
C ALA A 15 18.82 31.30 20.32
N CYS A 16 18.30 30.56 19.34
CA CYS A 16 17.29 29.54 19.63
C CYS A 16 17.95 28.45 20.47
N LYS A 17 17.62 28.41 21.75
CA LYS A 17 17.82 27.23 22.59
C LYS A 17 16.96 26.11 22.01
N TYR A 18 17.56 25.23 21.22
CA TYR A 18 16.98 23.93 20.92
C TYR A 18 16.99 23.13 22.23
N ASN A 19 15.81 22.82 22.74
CA ASN A 19 15.65 21.82 23.78
C ASN A 19 15.93 20.45 23.14
N GLU A 20 17.14 19.94 23.31
CA GLU A 20 17.48 18.53 23.11
C GLU A 20 16.66 17.67 24.09
N LYS A 21 15.54 17.15 23.61
CA LYS A 21 14.85 16.00 24.23
C LYS A 21 14.25 15.14 23.13
N SER A 22 15.06 14.25 22.54
CA SER A 22 14.55 13.03 21.88
C SER A 22 15.58 11.92 21.61
N GLU A 23 16.90 12.15 21.76
CA GLU A 23 17.90 11.13 21.37
C GLU A 23 18.02 9.94 22.33
N GLU A 24 17.81 10.14 23.64
CA GLU A 24 18.02 9.10 24.65
C GLU A 24 17.05 7.91 24.49
N LYS A 25 15.77 8.18 24.14
CA LYS A 25 14.77 7.13 23.89
C LYS A 25 15.03 6.35 22.59
N LEU A 26 15.61 6.99 21.58
CA LEU A 26 15.91 6.34 20.30
C LEU A 26 17.11 5.39 20.46
N SER A 27 18.12 5.81 21.22
CA SER A 27 19.33 5.04 21.54
C SER A 27 19.02 3.77 22.33
N ASP A 28 18.17 3.85 23.36
CA ASP A 28 17.77 2.66 24.15
C ASP A 28 16.97 1.65 23.33
N THR A 29 16.12 2.14 22.42
CA THR A 29 15.37 1.29 21.50
C THR A 29 16.31 0.58 20.51
N LEU A 30 17.28 1.31 19.93
CA LEU A 30 18.31 0.78 19.02
C LEU A 30 19.23 -0.26 19.69
N SER A 31 19.54 -0.06 20.98
CA SER A 31 20.38 -0.97 21.76
C SER A 31 19.69 -2.30 22.03
N GLN A 32 18.38 -2.28 22.33
CA GLN A 32 17.56 -3.48 22.49
C GLN A 32 17.41 -4.26 21.17
N ILE A 33 17.36 -3.55 20.03
CA ILE A 33 17.28 -4.13 18.68
C ILE A 33 18.54 -4.93 18.31
N HIS A 34 19.73 -4.41 18.61
CA HIS A 34 20.98 -5.11 18.28
C HIS A 34 21.13 -6.45 19.03
N GLN A 35 20.59 -6.55 20.25
CA GLN A 35 20.58 -7.79 21.02
C GLN A 35 19.54 -8.81 20.53
N ALA A 36 18.35 -8.36 20.09
CA ALA A 36 17.32 -9.27 19.58
C ALA A 36 17.70 -9.88 18.21
N SER A 37 18.28 -9.08 17.32
CA SER A 37 18.70 -9.50 15.97
C SER A 37 19.83 -10.55 15.97
N THR A 38 20.67 -10.57 17.01
CA THR A 38 21.80 -11.50 17.13
C THR A 38 21.41 -12.85 17.75
N LYS A 39 20.20 -12.98 18.30
CA LYS A 39 19.72 -14.20 18.99
C LYS A 39 18.58 -14.93 18.29
N GLY A 40 18.09 -14.44 17.15
CA GLY A 40 16.88 -14.98 16.52
C GLY A 40 15.62 -14.76 17.37
N GLU A 41 15.64 -13.80 18.29
CA GLU A 41 14.49 -13.44 19.12
C GLU A 41 13.51 -12.57 18.31
N THR A 42 12.23 -12.91 18.37
CA THR A 42 11.17 -12.12 17.73
C THR A 42 11.05 -10.78 18.45
N LEU A 43 11.39 -9.68 17.78
CA LEU A 43 11.21 -8.33 18.30
C LEU A 43 9.73 -8.15 18.69
N SER A 44 9.48 -7.59 19.88
CA SER A 44 8.11 -7.37 20.33
C SER A 44 7.97 -6.12 21.20
N PHE A 45 6.84 -5.43 21.09
CA PHE A 45 6.59 -4.17 21.81
C PHE A 45 5.41 -4.30 22.78
N ASN A 46 5.67 -4.13 24.08
CA ASN A 46 4.65 -4.17 25.14
C ASN A 46 3.98 -2.80 25.31
N LYS A 47 2.99 -2.48 24.47
CA LYS A 47 2.26 -1.20 24.51
C LYS A 47 0.94 -1.24 23.74
N ASP A 48 0.15 -0.17 23.86
CA ASP A 48 -1.21 -0.16 23.31
C ASP A 48 -1.30 0.03 21.80
N SER A 49 -0.43 0.85 21.22
CA SER A 49 -0.44 1.17 19.79
C SER A 49 0.97 1.17 19.21
N LEU A 50 1.09 0.92 17.90
CA LEU A 50 2.34 1.05 17.14
C LEU A 50 2.32 2.34 16.32
N ASN A 51 3.49 2.96 16.16
CA ASN A 51 3.77 3.94 15.10
C ASN A 51 4.50 3.27 13.93
N LYS A 52 4.69 4.01 12.82
CA LYS A 52 5.32 3.48 11.60
C LYS A 52 6.76 3.02 11.82
N THR A 53 7.52 3.71 12.67
CA THR A 53 8.92 3.36 12.99
C THR A 53 9.00 2.03 13.73
N GLU A 54 8.13 1.81 14.71
CA GLU A 54 8.11 0.55 15.47
C GLU A 54 7.58 -0.61 14.62
N ALA A 55 6.59 -0.35 13.76
CA ALA A 55 6.14 -1.33 12.78
C ALA A 55 7.26 -1.72 11.81
N LEU A 56 8.06 -0.74 11.33
CA LEU A 56 9.24 -1.00 10.51
C LEU A 56 10.24 -1.90 11.23
N LEU A 57 10.47 -1.65 12.52
CA LEU A 57 11.37 -2.47 13.34
C LEU A 57 10.90 -3.92 13.45
N LEU A 58 9.59 -4.17 13.60
CA LEU A 58 9.03 -5.52 13.65
C LEU A 58 9.19 -6.31 12.34
N VAL A 59 9.35 -5.62 11.20
CA VAL A 59 9.50 -6.25 9.88
C VAL A 59 10.93 -6.21 9.35
N LYS A 60 11.85 -5.56 10.08
CA LYS A 60 13.23 -5.33 9.66
C LYS A 60 13.95 -6.62 9.29
N SER A 61 13.77 -7.69 10.06
CA SER A 61 14.41 -8.99 9.78
C SER A 61 14.00 -9.58 8.44
N ILE A 62 12.80 -9.29 7.95
CA ILE A 62 12.38 -9.67 6.59
C ILE A 62 13.11 -8.79 5.59
N TYR A 63 13.08 -7.47 5.75
CA TYR A 63 13.72 -6.55 4.80
C TYR A 63 15.23 -6.65 4.73
N ASP A 64 15.90 -7.01 5.83
CA ASP A 64 17.34 -7.27 5.84
C ASP A 64 17.71 -8.46 4.92
N THR A 65 16.76 -9.33 4.60
CA THR A 65 16.95 -10.46 3.66
C THR A 65 16.51 -10.15 2.23
N VAL A 66 15.77 -9.06 2.01
CA VAL A 66 15.29 -8.67 0.69
C VAL A 66 16.35 -7.81 0.01
N ALA A 67 16.93 -8.33 -1.07
CA ALA A 67 17.86 -7.57 -1.89
C ALA A 67 17.21 -6.27 -2.38
N ASN A 68 17.88 -5.14 -2.11
CA ASN A 68 17.46 -3.81 -2.53
C ASN A 68 18.63 -3.12 -3.23
N GLU A 69 19.31 -3.85 -4.11
CA GLU A 69 20.50 -3.34 -4.76
C GLU A 69 20.13 -2.28 -5.81
N PRO A 70 20.86 -1.15 -5.84
CA PRO A 70 20.69 -0.13 -6.86
C PRO A 70 21.03 -0.71 -8.24
N SER A 71 20.36 -0.22 -9.29
CA SER A 71 20.72 -0.59 -10.65
C SER A 71 22.20 -0.27 -10.92
N THR A 72 22.92 -1.23 -11.50
CA THR A 72 24.32 -1.05 -11.89
C THR A 72 24.50 -0.06 -13.05
N GLU A 73 23.43 0.21 -13.80
CA GLU A 73 23.45 1.09 -14.96
C GLU A 73 23.11 2.55 -14.61
N ASN A 74 22.31 2.76 -13.57
CA ASN A 74 21.99 4.09 -13.08
C ASN A 74 21.83 4.07 -11.55
N VAL A 75 22.88 4.49 -10.84
CA VAL A 75 22.93 4.53 -9.37
C VAL A 75 21.89 5.49 -8.76
N ALA A 76 21.36 6.43 -9.56
CA ALA A 76 20.27 7.31 -9.13
C ALA A 76 18.88 6.68 -9.28
N ASP A 77 18.76 5.57 -10.02
CA ASP A 77 17.48 4.90 -10.29
C ASP A 77 17.44 3.51 -9.66
N THR A 78 17.00 3.51 -8.40
CA THR A 78 17.13 2.39 -7.46
C THR A 78 15.78 2.12 -6.84
N ILE A 79 15.58 0.90 -6.31
CA ILE A 79 14.36 0.59 -5.59
C ILE A 79 14.34 1.40 -4.29
N THR A 80 13.33 2.26 -4.15
CA THR A 80 13.12 3.04 -2.93
C THR A 80 11.88 2.58 -2.19
N ARG A 81 11.87 2.81 -0.88
CA ARG A 81 10.76 2.48 0.04
C ARG A 81 10.22 3.80 0.56
N ASP A 82 9.33 4.40 -0.23
CA ASP A 82 9.03 5.83 -0.13
C ASP A 82 7.94 6.13 0.88
N ASP A 83 6.89 5.30 0.91
CA ASP A 83 5.71 5.55 1.71
C ASP A 83 5.24 4.31 2.46
N VAL A 84 4.66 4.57 3.64
CA VAL A 84 4.29 3.51 4.58
C VAL A 84 2.94 3.83 5.19
N SER A 85 2.02 2.88 5.13
CA SER A 85 0.70 2.96 5.73
C SER A 85 0.58 1.98 6.90
N LEU A 86 -0.02 2.42 8.00
CA LEU A 86 -0.23 1.60 9.20
C LEU A 86 -1.68 1.75 9.64
N LYS A 87 -2.48 0.68 9.55
CA LYS A 87 -3.92 0.70 9.85
C LYS A 87 -4.26 -0.31 10.95
N TYR A 88 -4.80 0.19 12.06
CA TYR A 88 -5.31 -0.65 13.15
C TYR A 88 -6.66 -1.26 12.79
N PHE A 89 -6.90 -2.50 13.21
CA PHE A 89 -8.23 -3.08 13.31
C PHE A 89 -8.30 -4.12 14.43
N GLU A 90 -9.51 -4.41 14.87
CA GLU A 90 -9.79 -5.41 15.91
C GLU A 90 -10.99 -6.24 15.49
N ASN A 91 -10.92 -7.55 15.72
CA ASN A 91 -12.01 -8.49 15.50
C ASN A 91 -12.04 -9.57 16.59
N SER A 92 -12.93 -10.55 16.46
CA SER A 92 -13.05 -11.69 17.38
C SER A 92 -11.73 -12.45 17.61
N SER A 93 -10.82 -12.39 16.64
CA SER A 93 -9.53 -13.10 16.66
C SER A 93 -8.40 -12.29 17.28
N GLY A 94 -8.63 -11.03 17.67
CA GLY A 94 -7.67 -10.18 18.37
C GLY A 94 -7.45 -8.80 17.74
N LYS A 95 -6.35 -8.17 18.15
CA LYS A 95 -5.95 -6.82 17.76
C LYS A 95 -4.81 -6.89 16.75
N TYR A 96 -4.92 -6.11 15.68
CA TYR A 96 -4.03 -6.19 14.54
C TYR A 96 -3.66 -4.81 14.00
N TYR A 97 -2.51 -4.75 13.34
CA TYR A 97 -2.18 -3.71 12.40
C TYR A 97 -1.90 -4.32 11.02
N VAL A 98 -2.43 -3.68 9.98
CA VAL A 98 -1.97 -3.85 8.60
C VAL A 98 -0.91 -2.79 8.35
N TYR A 99 0.31 -3.24 8.04
CA TYR A 99 1.44 -2.40 7.69
C TYR A 99 1.76 -2.62 6.22
N VAL A 100 1.60 -1.57 5.41
CA VAL A 100 1.85 -1.61 3.96
C VAL A 100 3.04 -0.71 3.66
N VAL A 101 4.02 -1.26 2.97
CA VAL A 101 5.18 -0.50 2.48
C VAL A 101 5.06 -0.36 0.97
N GLU A 102 5.24 0.85 0.50
CA GLU A 102 5.14 1.23 -0.90
C GLU A 102 6.56 1.25 -1.48
N ASN A 103 6.82 0.31 -2.37
CA ASN A 103 8.12 0.15 -3.02
C ASN A 103 8.03 0.74 -4.41
N ARG A 104 8.87 1.75 -4.68
CA ARG A 104 9.05 2.30 -6.01
C ARG A 104 10.13 1.50 -6.71
N GLY A 105 9.80 0.98 -7.89
CA GLY A 105 10.79 0.36 -8.78
C GLY A 105 11.60 1.42 -9.53
N PRO A 106 12.63 1.01 -10.30
CA PRO A 106 13.32 1.93 -11.19
C PRO A 106 12.37 2.68 -12.14
N MET A 107 12.66 3.92 -12.49
CA MET A 107 11.85 4.79 -13.36
C MET A 107 12.11 4.60 -14.87
N TYR A 108 12.99 3.68 -15.27
CA TYR A 108 13.22 3.32 -16.68
C TYR A 108 12.66 1.95 -17.08
N GLY A 109 12.33 1.81 -18.37
CA GLY A 109 11.94 0.54 -18.98
C GLY A 109 10.59 0.00 -18.50
N VAL A 110 10.46 -1.34 -18.48
CA VAL A 110 9.25 -2.08 -18.07
C VAL A 110 9.13 -2.25 -16.55
N SER A 111 9.80 -1.39 -15.79
CA SER A 111 9.81 -1.45 -14.33
C SER A 111 8.45 -1.11 -13.74
N THR A 112 8.06 -1.86 -12.71
CA THR A 112 6.81 -1.68 -11.96
C THR A 112 7.12 -1.49 -10.48
N GLY A 113 6.42 -0.55 -9.84
CA GLY A 113 6.40 -0.48 -8.38
C GLY A 113 5.47 -1.56 -7.81
N TRP A 114 5.46 -1.72 -6.48
CA TRP A 114 4.59 -2.67 -5.79
C TRP A 114 4.38 -2.26 -4.33
N CYS A 115 3.53 -2.99 -3.63
CA CYS A 115 3.39 -2.91 -2.18
C CYS A 115 3.78 -4.23 -1.51
N ASP A 116 4.40 -4.14 -0.34
CA ASP A 116 4.57 -5.26 0.58
C ASP A 116 3.59 -5.10 1.74
N VAL A 117 3.01 -6.21 2.21
CA VAL A 117 1.99 -6.20 3.26
C VAL A 117 2.44 -7.06 4.43
N PHE A 118 2.34 -6.51 5.63
CA PHE A 118 2.66 -7.18 6.87
C PHE A 118 1.47 -7.08 7.83
N ILE A 119 1.20 -8.18 8.51
CA ILE A 119 0.19 -8.27 9.55
C ILE A 119 0.90 -8.35 10.89
N LEU A 120 0.67 -7.37 11.73
CA LEU A 120 1.21 -7.32 13.08
C LEU A 120 0.07 -7.65 14.04
N LYS A 121 0.28 -8.59 14.97
CA LYS A 121 -0.74 -9.04 15.93
C LYS A 121 -0.30 -8.70 17.35
N LYS A 122 -1.25 -8.30 18.21
CA LYS A 122 -1.03 -8.19 19.65
C LYS A 122 -1.26 -9.54 20.32
N THR A 123 -0.23 -10.09 20.96
CA THR A 123 -0.25 -11.35 21.72
C THR A 123 0.42 -11.15 23.06
N ASN A 124 -0.25 -11.50 24.17
CA ASN A 124 0.28 -11.34 25.53
C ASN A 124 0.81 -9.92 25.80
N ASN A 125 0.03 -8.90 25.41
CA ASN A 125 0.39 -7.48 25.42
C ASN A 125 1.53 -7.02 24.50
N ASN A 126 2.16 -7.94 23.78
CA ASN A 126 3.25 -7.64 22.86
C ASN A 126 2.78 -7.62 21.41
N TRP A 127 3.18 -6.60 20.66
CA TRP A 127 3.04 -6.59 19.21
C TRP A 127 4.14 -7.39 18.54
N GLN A 128 3.78 -8.26 17.59
CA GLN A 128 4.72 -9.07 16.82
C GLN A 128 4.28 -9.23 15.36
N LEU A 129 5.22 -9.50 14.46
CA LEU A 129 4.92 -9.92 13.10
C LEU A 129 4.18 -11.27 13.10
N ASN A 130 3.03 -11.35 12.45
CA ASN A 130 2.15 -12.52 12.42
C ASN A 130 2.06 -13.18 11.03
N ASP A 131 2.08 -12.37 9.98
CA ASP A 131 2.08 -12.83 8.60
C ASP A 131 2.59 -11.74 7.65
N PHE A 132 3.04 -12.10 6.46
CA PHE A 132 3.46 -11.12 5.45
C PHE A 132 3.34 -11.64 4.02
N ARG A 133 3.31 -10.70 3.07
CA ARG A 133 3.40 -10.94 1.64
C ARG A 133 4.26 -9.86 1.02
N LEU A 134 5.40 -10.28 0.47
CA LEU A 134 6.21 -9.43 -0.39
C LEU A 134 5.60 -9.42 -1.80
N GLN A 135 5.78 -8.32 -2.54
CA GLN A 135 5.23 -8.12 -3.88
C GLN A 135 3.73 -8.44 -3.93
N ALA A 136 2.99 -7.86 -2.98
CA ALA A 136 1.58 -8.13 -2.76
C ALA A 136 0.65 -7.58 -3.86
N GLY A 137 1.21 -6.97 -4.89
CA GLY A 137 0.53 -6.25 -5.95
C GLY A 137 0.48 -4.75 -5.68
N GLY A 138 -0.39 -4.06 -6.41
CA GLY A 138 -0.32 -2.60 -6.51
C GLY A 138 0.88 -2.13 -7.34
N GLY A 139 0.95 -0.82 -7.58
CA GLY A 139 1.97 -0.21 -8.42
C GLY A 139 1.60 -0.12 -9.90
N GLY A 140 2.46 0.54 -10.65
CA GLY A 140 2.29 0.89 -12.04
C GLY A 140 3.62 1.00 -12.76
N MET A 141 3.55 1.25 -14.06
CA MET A 141 4.68 1.49 -14.94
C MET A 141 5.58 2.62 -14.43
N TYR A 142 6.82 2.60 -14.90
CA TYR A 142 7.87 3.56 -14.53
C TYR A 142 8.14 3.55 -13.02
N GLY A 143 8.03 2.37 -12.41
CA GLY A 143 8.36 2.17 -11.01
C GLY A 143 7.34 2.73 -10.02
N ASN A 144 6.24 3.34 -10.45
CA ASN A 144 5.26 3.94 -9.55
C ASN A 144 4.72 2.92 -8.55
N SER A 145 4.81 3.21 -7.25
CA SER A 145 4.30 2.34 -6.20
C SER A 145 2.77 2.35 -6.16
N GLY A 146 2.21 1.30 -5.56
CA GLY A 146 0.80 1.30 -5.16
C GLY A 146 0.64 2.01 -3.83
N SER A 147 -0.57 1.97 -3.28
CA SER A 147 -0.83 2.47 -1.93
C SER A 147 -1.99 1.74 -1.27
N LEU A 148 -2.00 1.74 0.06
CA LEU A 148 -3.15 1.21 0.82
C LEU A 148 -4.35 2.14 0.62
N LYS A 149 -5.37 1.66 -0.09
CA LYS A 149 -6.61 2.41 -0.30
C LYS A 149 -7.55 2.28 0.88
N GLU A 150 -7.87 1.06 1.28
CA GLU A 150 -8.83 0.79 2.37
C GLU A 150 -8.75 -0.65 2.89
N LEU A 151 -9.40 -0.88 4.04
CA LEU A 151 -9.76 -2.22 4.52
C LEU A 151 -11.25 -2.41 4.32
N VAL A 152 -11.64 -3.37 3.50
CA VAL A 152 -13.05 -3.65 3.15
C VAL A 152 -13.50 -4.96 3.78
N LYS A 153 -14.73 -5.04 4.27
CA LYS A 153 -15.26 -6.30 4.82
C LYS A 153 -15.65 -7.25 3.68
N ILE A 154 -15.01 -8.43 3.63
CA ILE A 154 -15.26 -9.44 2.57
C ILE A 154 -15.88 -10.73 3.11
N GLY A 155 -16.13 -10.79 4.40
CA GLY A 155 -16.84 -11.87 5.08
C GLY A 155 -17.11 -11.51 6.53
N ASP A 156 -17.75 -12.41 7.26
CA ASP A 156 -18.12 -12.18 8.66
C ASP A 156 -16.88 -11.97 9.56
N GLU A 157 -15.80 -12.71 9.28
CA GLU A 157 -14.52 -12.65 10.01
C GLU A 157 -13.32 -12.36 9.09
N SER A 158 -13.56 -11.95 7.84
CA SER A 158 -12.51 -11.67 6.84
C SER A 158 -12.59 -10.23 6.34
N LEU A 159 -11.41 -9.64 6.17
CA LEU A 159 -11.20 -8.33 5.55
C LEU A 159 -10.45 -8.50 4.22
N GLY A 160 -10.67 -7.58 3.30
CA GLY A 160 -9.86 -7.37 2.12
C GLY A 160 -8.96 -6.15 2.36
N ILE A 161 -7.66 -6.32 2.17
CA ILE A 161 -6.70 -5.23 2.11
C ILE A 161 -6.68 -4.77 0.66
N THR A 162 -7.24 -3.59 0.39
CA THR A 162 -7.32 -3.02 -0.94
C THR A 162 -6.10 -2.15 -1.20
N ILE A 163 -5.28 -2.54 -2.16
CA ILE A 163 -4.12 -1.80 -2.64
C ILE A 163 -4.48 -1.21 -4.00
N SER A 164 -4.36 0.11 -4.15
CA SER A 164 -4.45 0.75 -5.46
C SER A 164 -3.21 0.47 -6.29
N GLY A 165 -3.42 0.08 -7.54
CA GLY A 165 -2.40 0.09 -8.58
C GLY A 165 -2.22 1.49 -9.14
N GLY A 166 -0.99 1.77 -9.57
CA GLY A 166 -0.66 2.93 -10.40
C GLY A 166 -1.01 2.68 -11.87
N GLN A 167 -0.67 3.65 -12.71
CA GLN A 167 -0.89 3.57 -14.15
C GLN A 167 -0.16 2.35 -14.74
N SER A 168 -0.90 1.42 -15.34
CA SER A 168 -0.38 0.11 -15.80
C SER A 168 -0.01 0.05 -17.29
N HIS A 169 -0.40 1.03 -18.10
CA HIS A 169 -0.02 1.18 -19.50
C HIS A 169 -0.07 2.66 -19.93
N MET A 170 0.32 3.01 -21.17
CA MET A 170 -0.03 4.29 -21.78
C MET A 170 -1.55 4.54 -21.66
N GLY A 171 -1.96 5.78 -21.41
CA GLY A 171 -3.34 6.09 -21.01
C GLY A 171 -3.58 6.00 -19.50
N GLN A 172 -4.81 6.20 -19.05
CA GLN A 172 -5.21 6.22 -17.65
C GLN A 172 -5.72 4.83 -17.23
N ASN A 173 -4.81 3.85 -17.14
CA ASN A 173 -5.16 2.46 -16.80
C ASN A 173 -4.88 2.15 -15.33
N TYR A 174 -5.93 2.04 -14.52
CA TYR A 174 -5.83 1.79 -13.08
C TYR A 174 -6.43 0.46 -12.67
N ASN A 175 -5.88 -0.10 -11.60
CA ASN A 175 -6.33 -1.36 -11.04
C ASN A 175 -6.34 -1.30 -9.51
N VAL A 176 -6.92 -2.32 -8.91
CA VAL A 176 -6.77 -2.63 -7.49
C VAL A 176 -6.35 -4.08 -7.33
N THR A 177 -5.55 -4.34 -6.31
CA THR A 177 -5.32 -5.68 -5.78
C THR A 177 -5.99 -5.78 -4.42
N ILE A 178 -6.85 -6.79 -4.24
CA ILE A 178 -7.47 -7.06 -2.94
C ILE A 178 -6.89 -8.36 -2.39
N ILE A 179 -6.34 -8.29 -1.18
CA ILE A 179 -5.75 -9.43 -0.47
C ILE A 179 -6.63 -9.80 0.70
N GLU A 180 -7.07 -11.05 0.77
CA GLU A 180 -7.81 -11.56 1.90
C GLU A 180 -6.97 -11.56 3.18
N LEU A 181 -7.58 -11.17 4.29
CA LEU A 181 -7.06 -11.25 5.64
C LEU A 181 -8.10 -11.91 6.53
N SER A 182 -7.78 -13.11 7.03
CA SER A 182 -8.69 -13.90 7.89
C SER A 182 -7.92 -14.48 9.07
N HIS A 183 -8.44 -14.28 10.28
CA HIS A 183 -7.80 -14.72 11.55
C HIS A 183 -6.32 -14.31 11.69
N GLY A 184 -5.96 -13.15 11.11
CA GLY A 184 -4.58 -12.64 11.09
C GLY A 184 -3.67 -13.18 9.98
N LYS A 185 -4.18 -14.04 9.09
CA LYS A 185 -3.43 -14.64 7.98
C LYS A 185 -3.84 -14.07 6.64
N LEU A 186 -2.85 -13.83 5.79
CA LEU A 186 -3.02 -13.35 4.42
C LEU A 186 -3.42 -14.52 3.51
N GLY A 187 -4.61 -14.44 2.94
CA GLY A 187 -5.24 -15.44 2.09
C GLY A 187 -5.10 -15.15 0.61
N LYS A 188 -6.05 -15.62 -0.21
CA LYS A 188 -6.01 -15.40 -1.65
C LYS A 188 -6.11 -13.91 -1.98
N SER A 189 -5.49 -13.51 -3.09
CA SER A 189 -5.67 -12.18 -3.65
C SER A 189 -6.29 -12.27 -5.03
N PHE A 190 -6.95 -11.21 -5.44
CA PHE A 190 -7.41 -11.03 -6.81
C PHE A 190 -7.12 -9.61 -7.27
N PHE A 191 -7.03 -9.47 -8.58
CA PHE A 191 -6.75 -8.22 -9.28
C PHE A 191 -8.00 -7.79 -10.04
N LEU A 192 -8.30 -6.49 -10.02
CA LEU A 192 -9.42 -5.92 -10.76
C LEU A 192 -9.00 -4.61 -11.42
N PRO A 193 -9.00 -4.52 -12.75
CA PRO A 193 -8.97 -3.25 -13.45
C PRO A 193 -10.18 -2.41 -13.05
N ILE A 194 -9.96 -1.17 -12.64
CA ILE A 194 -11.04 -0.27 -12.17
C ILE A 194 -11.31 0.86 -13.14
N TYR A 195 -10.32 1.29 -13.92
CA TYR A 195 -10.50 2.32 -14.93
C TYR A 195 -9.55 2.09 -16.11
N HIS A 196 -10.04 2.35 -17.32
CA HIS A 196 -9.29 2.30 -18.57
C HIS A 196 -9.74 3.45 -19.47
N ASP A 197 -8.80 4.27 -19.91
CA ASP A 197 -9.06 5.42 -20.78
C ASP A 197 -7.79 5.77 -21.58
N TYR A 198 -7.86 5.66 -22.89
CA TYR A 198 -6.77 6.04 -23.81
C TYR A 198 -6.99 7.41 -24.48
N GLY A 199 -8.01 8.16 -24.06
CA GLY A 199 -8.33 9.49 -24.58
C GLY A 199 -9.11 9.49 -25.90
N GLN A 200 -9.51 10.69 -26.34
CA GLN A 200 -10.23 10.87 -27.60
C GLN A 200 -9.36 10.46 -28.79
N GLY A 201 -9.80 9.45 -29.55
CA GLY A 201 -9.12 8.96 -30.76
C GLY A 201 -8.48 7.59 -30.63
N ALA A 202 -8.51 6.98 -29.44
CA ALA A 202 -8.05 5.61 -29.19
C ALA A 202 -9.18 4.57 -29.13
N GLY A 203 -10.41 4.97 -29.47
CA GLY A 203 -11.50 4.02 -29.64
C GLY A 203 -11.24 3.08 -30.81
N ASP A 204 -11.92 1.94 -30.82
CA ASP A 204 -12.12 1.21 -32.06
C ASP A 204 -12.73 2.13 -33.13
N ASP A 205 -12.65 1.74 -34.40
CA ASP A 205 -13.24 2.49 -35.53
C ASP A 205 -14.75 2.81 -35.33
N TYR A 206 -15.39 2.18 -34.34
CA TYR A 206 -16.80 2.30 -33.99
C TYR A 206 -17.10 3.28 -32.85
N LYS A 207 -16.10 3.86 -32.17
CA LYS A 207 -16.26 4.85 -31.06
C LYS A 207 -17.16 4.37 -29.92
N ILE A 208 -17.16 3.07 -29.61
CA ILE A 208 -18.12 2.49 -28.63
C ILE A 208 -17.59 2.59 -27.18
N THR A 209 -16.29 2.79 -26.97
CA THR A 209 -15.66 2.91 -25.65
C THR A 209 -14.63 4.04 -25.63
N VAL A 210 -15.00 5.19 -25.04
CA VAL A 210 -14.05 6.27 -24.73
C VAL A 210 -13.29 5.96 -23.44
N CYS A 211 -14.01 5.43 -22.44
CA CYS A 211 -13.43 4.78 -21.27
C CYS A 211 -14.36 3.70 -20.71
N ASP A 212 -13.77 2.77 -19.97
CA ASP A 212 -14.44 1.75 -19.18
C ASP A 212 -14.10 1.92 -17.69
N GLU A 213 -15.09 1.74 -16.83
CA GLU A 213 -14.92 1.75 -15.38
C GLU A 213 -15.58 0.52 -14.76
N ASN A 214 -14.87 -0.15 -13.85
CA ASN A 214 -15.45 -1.19 -13.01
C ASN A 214 -15.57 -0.68 -11.58
N LYS A 215 -16.80 -0.70 -11.06
CA LYS A 215 -17.07 -0.50 -9.63
C LYS A 215 -17.31 -1.84 -8.99
N TYR A 216 -16.83 -2.02 -7.77
CA TYR A 216 -17.01 -3.26 -7.02
C TYR A 216 -17.50 -3.01 -5.60
N TYR A 217 -18.23 -3.98 -5.07
CA TYR A 217 -18.65 -4.01 -3.66
C TYR A 217 -18.90 -5.45 -3.22
N PHE A 218 -18.86 -5.68 -1.90
CA PHE A 218 -19.10 -7.00 -1.31
C PHE A 218 -20.50 -7.05 -0.69
N LYS A 219 -21.27 -8.07 -1.06
CA LYS A 219 -22.63 -8.30 -0.56
C LYS A 219 -22.70 -9.59 0.24
N LYS A 220 -23.16 -9.49 1.48
CA LYS A 220 -23.37 -10.67 2.33
C LYS A 220 -24.36 -11.63 1.67
N SER A 221 -23.99 -12.90 1.60
CA SER A 221 -24.84 -13.99 1.14
C SER A 221 -25.48 -14.69 2.34
N THR A 222 -26.72 -15.13 2.21
CA THR A 222 -27.56 -15.60 3.33
C THR A 222 -26.97 -16.83 4.05
N ASN A 223 -26.11 -17.61 3.38
CA ASN A 223 -25.55 -18.86 3.92
C ASN A 223 -24.02 -19.00 3.81
N ASN A 224 -23.30 -17.95 3.41
CA ASN A 224 -21.85 -18.00 3.24
C ASN A 224 -21.15 -17.08 4.26
N LYS A 225 -20.05 -17.57 4.85
CA LYS A 225 -19.19 -16.77 5.72
C LYS A 225 -18.48 -15.66 4.97
N ASN A 226 -18.11 -15.93 3.71
CA ASN A 226 -17.55 -14.94 2.80
C ASN A 226 -18.66 -14.31 1.97
N TYR A 227 -18.52 -13.02 1.72
CA TYR A 227 -19.46 -12.23 0.94
C TYR A 227 -19.27 -12.53 -0.55
N ASP A 228 -20.27 -12.23 -1.35
CA ASP A 228 -20.13 -12.30 -2.81
C ASP A 228 -19.60 -10.96 -3.32
N LEU A 229 -18.69 -11.02 -4.28
CA LEU A 229 -18.18 -9.84 -4.97
C LEU A 229 -19.16 -9.48 -6.09
N ILE A 230 -19.66 -8.25 -6.08
CA ILE A 230 -20.41 -7.68 -7.20
C ILE A 230 -19.48 -6.72 -7.95
N ILE A 231 -19.46 -6.84 -9.27
CA ILE A 231 -18.76 -5.92 -10.16
C ILE A 231 -19.77 -5.36 -11.14
N ASP A 232 -19.81 -4.04 -11.24
CA ASP A 232 -20.65 -3.27 -12.16
C ASP A 232 -19.72 -2.57 -13.15
N ARG A 233 -19.87 -2.89 -14.44
CA ARG A 233 -19.13 -2.25 -15.53
C ARG A 233 -19.91 -1.06 -16.06
N TYR A 234 -19.22 0.04 -16.27
CA TYR A 234 -19.74 1.27 -16.83
C TYR A 234 -18.93 1.65 -18.06
N ASN A 235 -19.61 2.20 -19.07
CA ASN A 235 -18.94 2.91 -20.15
C ASN A 235 -19.11 4.42 -19.96
N CYS A 236 -18.15 5.19 -20.45
CA CYS A 236 -18.16 6.65 -20.35
C CYS A 236 -18.80 7.34 -21.57
N VAL A 237 -19.60 6.61 -22.34
CA VAL A 237 -20.17 7.12 -23.58
C VAL A 237 -21.11 8.30 -23.25
N ASN A 238 -20.86 9.47 -23.85
CA ASN A 238 -21.62 10.71 -23.64
C ASN A 238 -21.48 11.39 -22.26
N ASN A 239 -20.31 11.35 -21.63
CA ASN A 239 -20.03 11.98 -20.31
C ASN A 239 -20.95 11.52 -19.18
N SER A 240 -21.71 10.45 -19.39
CA SER A 240 -22.59 9.85 -18.42
C SER A 240 -22.11 8.42 -18.22
N ALA A 241 -21.68 8.07 -17.01
CA ALA A 241 -21.27 6.71 -16.70
C ALA A 241 -22.50 5.79 -16.76
N VAL A 242 -22.74 5.14 -17.89
CA VAL A 242 -23.88 4.23 -18.08
C VAL A 242 -23.44 2.83 -17.69
N LYS A 243 -24.17 2.20 -16.78
CA LYS A 243 -23.93 0.81 -16.40
C LYS A 243 -24.29 -0.11 -17.58
N VAL A 244 -23.32 -0.88 -18.05
CA VAL A 244 -23.46 -1.76 -19.22
C VAL A 244 -23.47 -3.25 -18.87
N ASP A 245 -22.87 -3.64 -17.75
CA ASP A 245 -22.86 -5.03 -17.29
C ASP A 245 -22.79 -5.11 -15.76
N SER A 246 -23.16 -6.26 -15.21
CA SER A 246 -23.04 -6.60 -13.79
C SER A 246 -22.81 -8.10 -13.62
N VAL A 247 -21.95 -8.47 -12.69
CA VAL A 247 -21.74 -9.86 -12.32
C VAL A 247 -21.70 -10.03 -10.81
N ARG A 248 -22.30 -11.13 -10.34
CA ARG A 248 -22.12 -11.64 -8.98
C ARG A 248 -21.15 -12.81 -9.00
N ILE A 249 -20.04 -12.65 -8.30
CA ILE A 249 -18.98 -13.65 -8.19
C ILE A 249 -19.04 -14.22 -6.78
N LEU A 250 -19.39 -15.51 -6.70
CA LEU A 250 -19.43 -16.23 -5.44
C LEU A 250 -18.00 -16.51 -4.96
N TYR A 251 -17.75 -16.39 -3.66
CA TYR A 251 -16.47 -16.83 -3.10
C TYR A 251 -16.35 -18.35 -3.19
N ARG A 252 -15.33 -18.83 -3.93
CA ARG A 252 -15.01 -20.26 -4.08
C ARG A 252 -13.51 -20.45 -3.96
N ASN A 253 -12.99 -20.30 -2.73
CA ASN A 253 -11.55 -20.28 -2.45
C ASN A 253 -10.83 -19.14 -3.19
N GLY A 254 -11.43 -17.95 -3.14
CA GLY A 254 -11.05 -16.78 -3.92
C GLY A 254 -12.19 -16.30 -4.84
N TYR A 255 -11.96 -15.16 -5.48
CA TYR A 255 -12.86 -14.59 -6.48
C TYR A 255 -12.20 -14.71 -7.85
N ASN A 256 -12.90 -15.37 -8.78
CA ASN A 256 -12.44 -15.49 -10.16
C ASN A 256 -13.15 -14.43 -10.99
N ILE A 257 -12.39 -13.40 -11.38
CA ILE A 257 -12.92 -12.28 -12.18
C ILE A 257 -13.14 -12.76 -13.61
N PRO A 258 -14.36 -12.64 -14.16
CA PRO A 258 -14.61 -13.03 -15.55
C PRO A 258 -13.81 -12.15 -16.52
N GLU A 259 -13.34 -12.72 -17.62
CA GLU A 259 -12.51 -12.03 -18.62
C GLU A 259 -13.16 -10.74 -19.15
N ARG A 260 -14.48 -10.71 -19.30
CA ARG A 260 -15.21 -9.50 -19.74
C ARG A 260 -15.16 -8.30 -18.78
N PHE A 261 -14.61 -8.48 -17.58
CA PHE A 261 -14.34 -7.40 -16.61
C PHE A 261 -12.84 -7.07 -16.55
N LEU A 262 -12.01 -7.73 -17.34
CA LEU A 262 -10.63 -7.33 -17.59
C LEU A 262 -10.65 -6.35 -18.76
N PHE A 263 -9.98 -5.21 -18.62
CA PHE A 263 -9.80 -4.31 -19.76
C PHE A 263 -8.69 -4.88 -20.65
N GLU A 264 -8.98 -5.02 -21.93
CA GLU A 264 -7.95 -5.35 -22.92
C GLU A 264 -7.00 -4.15 -23.02
N GLY A 265 -5.69 -4.44 -23.03
CA GLY A 265 -4.62 -3.45 -23.11
C GLY A 265 -4.24 -3.16 -24.54
#